data_AF-A0A7X0X6W6-F1
#
_entry.id   AF-A0A7X0X6W6-F1
#
_cell.length_a   1.000
_cell.length_b   1.000
_cell.length_c   1.000
_cell.angle_alpha   90.00
_cell.angle_beta   90.00
_cell.angle_gamma   90.00
#
_symmetry.space_group_name_H-M   'P 1'
#
loop_
_entity.id
_entity.type
_entity.pdbx_description
1 polymer ?
#
loop_
_entity_poly.entity_id
_entity_poly.type
_entity_poly.pdbx_seq_one_letter_code
_entity_poly.pdbx_strand_id
1 'polypeptide(L)'
;MEFRVKQDNSRTVGKVDIHCHPNDVDKVTNIVSNLKEKISVKKDAETYLLEPNVILYFETVENKIFVYTETEVYETNWKLYELEERFNESSFFRCSKSMILNIKWIEKVAPGFNGRLEARLLNNEKVIISRQYAKVLKQKLQIGGKKK
;
A
#
# COMPACT_ATOMS: atom_id res chain seq x y z
N MET A 1 -20.21 1.40 16.25
CA MET A 1 -19.01 2.25 16.20
C MET A 1 -19.49 3.67 16.44
N GLU A 2 -19.14 4.27 17.57
CA GLU A 2 -19.54 5.65 17.91
C GLU A 2 -18.37 6.57 17.56
N PHE A 3 -18.56 7.49 16.62
CA PHE A 3 -17.56 8.48 16.26
C PHE A 3 -17.94 9.81 16.89
N ARG A 4 -17.00 10.41 17.63
CA ARG A 4 -17.18 11.74 18.21
C ARG A 4 -16.19 12.70 17.57
N VAL A 5 -16.70 13.66 16.81
CA VAL A 5 -15.91 14.76 16.25
C VAL A 5 -16.23 16.00 17.06
N LYS A 6 -15.21 16.62 17.66
CA LYS A 6 -15.34 17.89 18.38
C LYS A 6 -14.43 18.92 17.73
N GLN A 7 -14.98 20.07 17.37
CA GLN A 7 -14.22 21.21 16.90
C GLN A 7 -13.73 22.01 18.12
N ASP A 8 -12.43 22.24 18.20
CA ASP A 8 -11.80 23.05 19.24
C ASP A 8 -11.01 24.20 18.59
N ASN A 9 -11.63 25.38 18.56
CA ASN A 9 -11.07 26.57 17.92
C ASN A 9 -9.93 27.21 18.73
N SER A 10 -9.62 26.70 19.94
CA SER A 10 -8.51 27.19 20.76
C SER A 10 -7.18 26.54 20.41
N ARG A 11 -7.17 25.49 19.57
CA ARG A 11 -5.95 24.73 19.22
C ARG A 11 -5.40 25.14 17.86
N THR A 12 -4.09 25.39 17.84
CA THR A 12 -3.31 25.64 16.61
C THR A 12 -2.91 24.36 15.88
N VAL A 13 -3.05 23.19 16.53
CA VAL A 13 -2.72 21.88 15.96
C VAL A 13 -3.87 20.90 16.26
N GLY A 14 -4.30 20.16 15.23
CA GLY A 14 -5.29 19.09 15.37
C GLY A 14 -4.76 17.95 16.25
N LYS A 15 -5.50 17.58 17.29
CA LYS A 15 -5.20 16.44 18.17
C LYS A 15 -6.18 15.30 17.86
N VAL A 16 -5.67 14.07 17.76
CA VAL A 16 -6.48 12.85 17.65
C VAL A 16 -6.13 11.94 18.82
N ASP A 17 -7.11 11.65 19.67
CA ASP A 17 -7.00 10.66 20.74
C ASP A 17 -7.57 9.32 20.23
N ILE A 18 -6.77 8.26 20.27
CA ILE A 18 -7.15 6.93 19.78
C ILE A 18 -7.26 5.99 20.97
N HIS A 19 -8.45 5.41 21.15
CA HIS A 19 -8.72 4.44 22.21
C HIS A 19 -8.80 3.03 21.60
N CYS A 20 -8.04 2.10 22.15
CA CYS A 20 -8.04 0.69 21.77
C CYS A 20 -8.06 -0.21 23.00
N HIS A 21 -8.32 -1.51 22.79
CA HIS A 21 -8.17 -2.49 23.85
C HIS A 21 -6.69 -2.56 24.30
N PRO A 22 -6.39 -2.83 25.60
CA PRO A 22 -5.01 -2.89 26.09
C PRO A 22 -4.10 -3.86 25.30
N ASN A 23 -4.66 -4.95 24.79
CA ASN A 23 -3.91 -5.95 24.00
C ASN A 23 -3.55 -5.48 22.57
N ASP A 24 -4.12 -4.36 22.10
CA ASP A 24 -3.92 -3.87 20.73
C ASP A 24 -3.04 -2.62 20.67
N VAL A 25 -2.51 -2.14 21.79
CA VAL A 25 -1.79 -0.85 21.88
C VAL A 25 -0.61 -0.79 20.90
N ASP A 26 0.21 -1.83 20.82
CA ASP A 26 1.37 -1.85 19.91
C ASP A 26 0.95 -1.84 18.44
N LYS A 27 -0.08 -2.62 18.11
CA LYS A 27 -0.64 -2.67 16.75
C LYS A 27 -1.19 -1.30 16.34
N VAL A 28 -1.98 -0.68 17.21
CA VAL A 28 -2.59 0.63 16.95
C VAL A 28 -1.52 1.72 16.88
N THR A 29 -0.53 1.68 17.77
CA THR A 29 0.60 2.63 17.73
C THR A 29 1.37 2.50 16.43
N ASN A 30 1.69 1.28 15.98
CA ASN A 30 2.37 1.06 14.70
C ASN A 30 1.54 1.59 13.52
N ILE A 31 0.23 1.34 13.49
CA ILE A 31 -0.64 1.88 12.46
C ILE A 31 -0.55 3.41 12.45
N VAL A 32 -0.65 4.06 13.62
CA VAL A 32 -0.70 5.52 13.75
C VAL A 32 0.64 6.17 13.42
N SER A 33 1.75 5.59 13.87
CA SER A 33 3.11 6.06 13.53
C SER A 33 3.35 5.98 12.02
N ASN A 34 2.93 4.88 11.39
CA ASN A 34 3.05 4.68 9.95
C ASN A 34 2.12 5.59 9.11
N LEU A 35 1.08 6.21 9.70
CA LEU A 35 0.20 7.14 8.96
C LEU A 35 0.94 8.35 8.39
N LYS A 36 2.12 8.70 8.93
CA LYS A 36 2.89 9.88 8.52
C LYS A 36 4.26 9.58 7.93
N GLU A 37 4.66 8.31 7.85
CA GLU A 37 5.99 7.98 7.38
C GLU A 37 6.09 8.07 5.86
N LYS A 38 6.70 9.17 5.40
CA LYS A 38 7.13 9.32 4.01
C LYS A 38 8.25 8.32 3.71
N ILE A 39 8.34 7.91 2.45
CA ILE A 39 9.45 7.11 1.95
C ILE A 39 10.45 8.00 1.22
N SER A 40 11.73 7.83 1.55
CA SER A 40 12.83 8.45 0.82
C SER A 40 13.07 7.70 -0.49
N VAL A 41 13.03 8.44 -1.60
CA VAL A 41 13.30 7.94 -2.96
C VAL A 41 14.25 8.88 -3.68
N LYS A 42 14.82 8.44 -4.80
CA LYS A 42 15.81 9.19 -5.57
C LYS A 42 15.39 9.32 -7.03
N LYS A 43 15.64 10.49 -7.59
CA LYS A 43 15.54 10.77 -9.03
C LYS A 43 16.52 11.90 -9.36
N ASP A 44 17.25 11.80 -10.47
CA ASP A 44 18.17 12.84 -10.95
C ASP A 44 19.17 13.36 -9.89
N ALA A 45 19.74 12.44 -9.09
CA ALA A 45 20.64 12.70 -7.96
C ALA A 45 20.02 13.45 -6.75
N GLU A 46 18.74 13.80 -6.82
CA GLU A 46 18.00 14.39 -5.73
C GLU A 46 17.26 13.32 -4.90
N THR A 47 16.95 13.68 -3.65
CA THR A 47 16.19 12.83 -2.73
C THR A 47 14.82 13.46 -2.48
N TYR A 48 13.77 12.67 -2.72
CA TYR A 48 12.38 13.07 -2.55
C TYR A 48 11.76 12.29 -1.39
N LEU A 49 10.84 12.91 -0.67
CA LEU A 49 10.05 12.27 0.38
C LEU A 49 8.60 12.11 -0.12
N LEU A 50 8.25 10.90 -0.53
CA LEU A 50 6.90 10.60 -1.03
C LEU A 50 5.97 10.16 0.09
N GLU A 51 4.73 10.63 0.03
CA GLU A 51 3.67 10.06 0.84
C GLU A 51 3.25 8.68 0.29
N PRO A 52 2.95 7.68 1.13
CA PRO A 52 2.60 6.35 0.63
C PRO A 52 1.32 6.30 -0.21
N ASN A 53 0.41 7.27 -0.08
CA ASN A 53 -0.83 7.37 -0.85
C ASN A 53 -0.59 7.65 -2.35
N VAL A 54 0.47 8.37 -2.73
CA VAL A 54 0.78 8.69 -4.14
C VAL A 54 1.48 7.55 -4.88
N ILE A 55 1.85 6.49 -4.17
CA ILE A 55 2.60 5.36 -4.74
C ILE A 55 1.62 4.30 -5.24
N LEU A 56 1.72 3.95 -6.52
CA LEU A 56 0.93 2.92 -7.18
C LEU A 56 1.50 1.54 -6.88
N TYR A 57 2.80 1.36 -7.10
CA TYR A 57 3.50 0.10 -6.81
C TYR A 57 5.02 0.30 -6.70
N PHE A 58 5.67 -0.71 -6.14
CA PHE A 58 7.11 -0.91 -6.15
C PHE A 58 7.44 -2.07 -7.07
N GLU A 59 8.46 -1.94 -7.90
CA GLU A 59 8.92 -3.02 -8.79
C GLU A 59 10.44 -3.17 -8.76
N THR A 60 10.91 -4.41 -8.76
CA THR A 60 12.32 -4.73 -8.95
C THR A 60 12.63 -4.91 -10.43
N VAL A 61 13.53 -4.09 -10.97
CA VAL A 61 14.06 -4.18 -12.33
C VAL A 61 15.60 -4.16 -12.23
N GLU A 62 16.27 -5.16 -12.78
CA GLU A 62 17.74 -5.29 -12.79
C GLU A 62 18.41 -5.04 -11.42
N ASN A 63 17.84 -5.64 -10.36
CA ASN A 63 18.29 -5.52 -8.95
C ASN A 63 18.09 -4.17 -8.27
N LYS A 64 17.48 -3.21 -8.97
CA LYS A 64 17.03 -1.93 -8.40
C LYS A 64 15.55 -1.96 -8.12
N ILE A 65 15.10 -1.15 -7.17
CA ILE A 65 13.68 -1.00 -6.87
C ILE A 65 13.22 0.36 -7.34
N PHE A 66 12.20 0.33 -8.18
CA PHE A 66 11.53 1.50 -8.70
C PHE A 66 10.21 1.72 -7.97
N VAL A 67 9.91 2.98 -7.70
CA VAL A 67 8.70 3.46 -7.04
C VAL A 67 7.89 4.22 -8.09
N TYR A 68 6.72 3.70 -8.44
CA TYR A 68 5.87 4.26 -9.47
C TYR A 68 4.78 5.11 -8.83
N THR A 69 4.69 6.35 -9.30
CA THR A 69 3.57 7.27 -9.02
C THR A 69 2.78 7.48 -10.31
N GLU A 70 1.70 8.26 -10.28
CA GLU A 70 0.95 8.56 -11.52
C GLU A 70 1.78 9.27 -12.59
N THR A 71 2.73 10.11 -12.16
CA THR A 71 3.44 11.05 -13.02
C THR A 71 4.92 10.75 -13.16
N GLU A 72 5.49 10.07 -12.17
CA GLU A 72 6.93 9.95 -12.01
C GLU A 72 7.36 8.57 -11.54
N VAL A 73 8.59 8.20 -11.89
CA VAL A 73 9.26 6.98 -11.45
C VAL A 73 10.53 7.35 -10.70
N TYR A 74 10.70 6.78 -9.51
CA TYR A 74 11.85 7.01 -8.64
C TYR A 74 12.58 5.71 -8.34
N GLU A 75 13.83 5.78 -7.92
CA GLU A 75 14.59 4.64 -7.38
C GLU A 75 14.57 4.68 -5.85
N THR A 76 14.62 3.53 -5.19
CA THR A 76 14.78 3.44 -3.74
C THR A 76 15.88 2.47 -3.34
N ASN A 77 16.59 2.81 -2.26
CA ASN A 77 17.66 1.97 -1.70
C ASN A 77 17.12 0.82 -0.84
N TRP A 78 15.85 0.90 -0.44
CA TRP A 78 15.17 -0.15 0.31
C TRP A 78 15.10 -1.44 -0.51
N LYS A 79 15.08 -2.59 0.17
CA LYS A 79 14.79 -3.89 -0.44
C LYS A 79 13.30 -4.17 -0.43
N LEU A 80 12.87 -5.03 -1.35
CA LEU A 80 11.44 -5.28 -1.55
C LEU A 80 10.82 -5.94 -0.30
N TYR A 81 11.56 -6.81 0.40
CA TYR A 81 11.08 -7.39 1.67
C TYR A 81 10.99 -6.35 2.80
N GLU A 82 11.90 -5.37 2.86
CA GLU A 82 11.86 -4.30 3.87
C GLU A 82 10.66 -3.40 3.63
N LEU A 83 10.35 -3.10 2.37
CA LEU A 83 9.14 -2.37 1.99
C LEU A 83 7.88 -3.16 2.36
N GLU A 84 7.88 -4.48 2.14
CA GLU A 84 6.77 -5.35 2.50
C GLU A 84 6.52 -5.36 4.02
N GLU A 85 7.59 -5.44 4.82
CA GLU A 85 7.50 -5.39 6.29
C GLU A 85 7.05 -4.01 6.79
N ARG A 86 7.68 -2.95 6.28
CA ARG A 86 7.36 -1.55 6.61
C ARG A 86 5.90 -1.21 6.34
N PHE A 87 5.33 -1.79 5.28
CA PHE A 87 3.96 -1.53 4.85
C PHE A 87 2.99 -2.70 5.11
N ASN A 88 3.34 -3.67 5.96
CA ASN A 88 2.58 -4.91 6.17
C ASN A 88 1.12 -4.68 6.61
N GLU A 89 0.88 -3.69 7.48
CA GLU A 89 -0.44 -3.33 8.01
C GLU A 89 -1.16 -2.25 7.18
N SER A 90 -0.74 -2.02 5.93
CA SER A 90 -1.27 -0.96 5.06
C SER A 90 -1.97 -1.51 3.80
N SER A 91 -2.21 -0.65 2.81
CA SER A 91 -2.78 -1.03 1.52
C SER A 91 -1.78 -1.66 0.55
N PHE A 92 -0.49 -1.71 0.89
CA PHE A 92 0.51 -2.38 0.05
C PHE A 92 0.43 -3.90 0.18
N PHE A 93 0.63 -4.58 -0.94
CA PHE A 93 0.47 -6.02 -1.06
C PHE A 93 1.43 -6.60 -2.08
N ARG A 94 2.20 -7.61 -1.69
CA ARG A 94 3.08 -8.35 -2.59
C ARG A 94 2.25 -9.10 -3.64
N CYS A 95 2.33 -8.67 -4.90
CA CYS A 95 1.53 -9.23 -6.00
C CYS A 95 2.37 -10.15 -6.92
N SER A 96 3.70 -10.06 -6.86
CA SER A 96 4.64 -10.93 -7.56
C SER A 96 5.96 -11.05 -6.79
N LYS A 97 6.89 -11.89 -7.28
CA LYS A 97 8.25 -11.97 -6.70
C LYS A 97 9.02 -10.65 -6.84
N SER A 98 8.67 -9.80 -7.79
CA SER A 98 9.35 -8.52 -8.07
C SER A 98 8.49 -7.30 -7.76
N MET A 99 7.24 -7.44 -7.29
CA MET A 99 6.33 -6.30 -7.21
C MET A 99 5.45 -6.29 -5.96
N ILE A 100 5.32 -5.09 -5.37
CA ILE A 100 4.37 -4.75 -4.29
C ILE A 100 3.40 -3.71 -4.84
N LEU A 101 2.11 -4.03 -4.86
CA LEU A 101 1.04 -3.18 -5.38
C LEU A 101 0.29 -2.48 -4.24
N ASN A 102 -0.05 -1.21 -4.42
CA ASN A 102 -0.98 -0.51 -3.54
C ASN A 102 -2.42 -0.80 -3.95
N ILE A 103 -3.15 -1.52 -3.09
CA ILE A 103 -4.53 -1.96 -3.37
C ILE A 103 -5.49 -0.77 -3.54
N LYS A 104 -5.21 0.39 -2.92
CA LYS A 104 -6.03 1.60 -3.08
C LYS A 104 -6.06 2.12 -4.51
N TRP A 105 -5.06 1.77 -5.32
CA TRP A 105 -4.97 2.16 -6.72
C TRP A 105 -5.68 1.20 -7.67
N ILE A 106 -6.22 0.08 -7.17
CA ILE A 106 -6.93 -0.90 -8.01
C ILE A 106 -8.33 -0.39 -8.33
N GLU A 107 -8.64 -0.23 -9.61
CA GLU A 107 -9.98 0.09 -10.09
C GLU A 107 -10.82 -1.18 -10.31
N LYS A 108 -10.24 -2.21 -10.94
CA LYS A 108 -10.90 -3.51 -11.14
C LYS A 108 -9.92 -4.65 -11.16
N VAL A 109 -10.39 -5.84 -10.77
CA VAL A 109 -9.65 -7.10 -10.85
C VAL A 109 -10.40 -8.08 -11.75
N ALA A 110 -9.68 -8.71 -12.69
CA ALA A 110 -10.21 -9.72 -13.58
C ALA A 110 -9.39 -11.02 -13.49
N PRO A 111 -10.00 -12.19 -13.80
CA PRO A 111 -9.24 -13.42 -14.02
C PRO A 111 -8.23 -13.23 -15.16
N GLY A 112 -6.98 -13.60 -14.92
CA GLY A 112 -5.94 -13.69 -15.93
C GLY A 112 -5.67 -15.13 -16.36
N PHE A 113 -4.70 -15.30 -17.27
CA PHE A 113 -4.30 -16.62 -17.76
C PHE A 113 -3.62 -17.47 -16.66
N ASN A 114 -3.76 -18.79 -16.72
CA ASN A 114 -3.10 -19.74 -15.82
C ASN A 114 -3.32 -19.49 -14.32
N GLY A 115 -4.51 -19.04 -13.92
CA GLY A 115 -4.86 -18.81 -12.52
C GLY A 115 -4.18 -17.59 -11.89
N ARG A 116 -3.66 -16.68 -12.73
CA ARG A 116 -3.25 -15.32 -12.34
C ARG A 116 -4.48 -14.41 -12.24
N LEU A 117 -4.28 -13.23 -11.67
CA LEU A 117 -5.24 -12.13 -11.79
C LEU A 117 -4.59 -10.97 -12.55
N GLU A 118 -5.43 -10.15 -13.17
CA GLU A 118 -5.04 -8.85 -13.72
C GLU A 118 -5.76 -7.78 -12.92
N ALA A 119 -5.02 -6.84 -12.34
CA ALA A 119 -5.58 -5.61 -11.79
C ALA A 119 -5.39 -4.49 -12.80
N ARG A 120 -6.47 -3.76 -13.09
CA ARG A 120 -6.37 -2.45 -13.75
C ARG A 120 -6.36 -1.38 -12.67
N LEU A 121 -5.39 -0.48 -12.74
CA LEU A 121 -5.25 0.63 -11.81
C LEU A 121 -6.04 1.86 -12.27
N LEU A 122 -6.24 2.83 -11.37
CA LEU A 122 -6.97 4.07 -11.67
C LEU A 122 -6.34 4.89 -12.80
N ASN A 123 -5.02 4.76 -13.03
CA ASN A 123 -4.31 5.38 -14.15
C ASN A 123 -4.32 4.53 -15.44
N ASN A 124 -5.16 3.49 -15.50
CA ASN A 124 -5.30 2.51 -16.57
C ASN A 124 -4.14 1.52 -16.77
N GLU A 125 -3.09 1.58 -15.97
CA GLU A 125 -2.05 0.55 -15.99
C GLU A 125 -2.59 -0.83 -15.60
N LYS A 126 -1.93 -1.88 -16.09
CA LYS A 126 -2.30 -3.27 -15.83
C LYS A 126 -1.18 -3.97 -15.08
N VAL A 127 -1.52 -4.52 -13.93
CA VAL A 127 -0.60 -5.29 -13.08
C VAL A 127 -1.04 -6.74 -13.02
N ILE A 128 -0.12 -7.65 -13.31
CA ILE A 128 -0.36 -9.09 -13.22
C ILE A 128 -0.01 -9.60 -11.83
N ILE A 129 -1.01 -10.18 -11.15
CA ILE A 129 -0.85 -10.82 -9.86
C ILE A 129 -0.56 -12.30 -10.07
N SER A 130 0.59 -12.75 -9.59
CA SER A 130 1.02 -14.14 -9.75
C SER A 130 0.09 -15.10 -9.00
N ARG A 131 -0.03 -16.33 -9.51
CA ARG A 131 -0.94 -17.37 -8.97
C ARG A 131 -0.83 -17.53 -7.45
N GLN A 132 0.39 -17.52 -6.92
CA GLN A 132 0.64 -17.68 -5.48
C GLN A 132 0.04 -16.56 -4.62
N TYR A 133 -0.07 -15.33 -5.16
CA TYR A 133 -0.59 -14.17 -4.46
C TYR A 133 -2.09 -13.94 -4.75
N ALA A 134 -2.63 -14.51 -5.83
CA ALA A 134 -4.02 -14.33 -6.24
C ALA A 134 -5.03 -14.69 -5.13
N LYS A 135 -4.79 -15.78 -4.38
CA LYS A 135 -5.67 -16.19 -3.27
C LYS A 135 -5.68 -15.16 -2.14
N VAL A 136 -4.50 -14.64 -1.78
CA VAL A 136 -4.35 -13.66 -0.70
C VAL A 136 -5.02 -12.34 -1.08
N LEU A 137 -4.85 -11.87 -2.32
CA LEU A 137 -5.52 -10.67 -2.81
C LEU A 137 -7.04 -10.81 -2.74
N LYS A 138 -7.58 -11.96 -3.16
CA LYS A 138 -9.02 -12.23 -3.09
C LYS A 138 -9.58 -12.13 -1.67
N GLN A 139 -8.83 -12.64 -0.69
CA GLN A 139 -9.20 -12.56 0.72
C GLN A 139 -9.16 -11.11 1.23
N LYS A 140 -8.10 -10.35 0.93
CA LYS A 140 -7.97 -8.92 1.30
C LYS A 140 -9.11 -8.07 0.72
N LEU A 141 -9.49 -8.34 -0.52
CA LEU A 141 -10.58 -7.63 -1.20
C LEU A 141 -11.98 -8.18 -0.90
N GLN A 142 -12.08 -9.25 -0.09
CA GLN A 142 -13.34 -9.95 0.20
C GLN A 142 -14.10 -10.40 -1.07
N ILE A 143 -13.37 -10.65 -2.16
CA ILE A 143 -13.94 -11.10 -3.43
C ILE A 143 -13.95 -12.64 -3.46
N GLY A 144 -15.14 -13.21 -3.25
CA GLY A 144 -15.34 -14.65 -3.26
C GLY A 144 -16.73 -15.05 -2.77
N GLY A 145 -17.70 -15.16 -3.69
CA GLY A 145 -18.96 -15.84 -3.41
C GLY A 145 -18.77 -17.35 -3.44
N LYS A 146 -19.41 -18.08 -2.51
CA LYS A 146 -19.62 -19.53 -2.70
C LYS A 146 -20.26 -19.72 -4.08
N LYS A 147 -19.65 -20.53 -4.96
CA LYS A 147 -20.41 -21.09 -6.07
C LYS A 147 -21.57 -21.86 -5.45
N LYS A 148 -22.80 -21.45 -5.73
CA LYS A 148 -23.98 -22.30 -5.54
C LYS A 148 -23.86 -23.51 -6.47
#